data_AF-A0A7C8YYY4-F1
#
_entry.id   AF-A0A7C8YYY4-F1
#
_cell.length_a   1.000
_cell.length_b   1.000
_cell.length_c   1.000
_cell.angle_alpha   90.00
_cell.angle_beta   90.00
_cell.angle_gamma   90.00
#
_symmetry.space_group_name_H-M   'P 1'
#
loop_
_entity.id
_entity.type
_entity.pdbx_description
1 polymer ?
#
loop_
_entity_poly.entity_id
_entity_poly.type
_entity_poly.pdbx_seq_one_letter_code
_entity_poly.pdbx_strand_id
1 'polypeptide(L)'
;EVAMLTVLDVPHWMDRDFDFITPWIQILSGKFVQEFSLIQERRGCHRELPSYLFSRVRFDNLTHLTLINFTFPLVFYLPWDFPSLISLQMHVHIYMEPFPQQAEVFGLLTSKCPLLESLDLKVCALKSSLSIHAPKLQNLVLHGRLSRICLEEAKQVKTLSLQASIDAWMEFFTCLPELEKLLLDSWFWEARKIQLKFSVS
;
A
#
# COMPACT_ATOMS: atom_id res chain seq x y z
N GLU A 1 32.46 -7.01 -5.87
CA GLU A 1 31.70 -5.76 -5.80
C GLU A 1 30.85 -5.76 -4.55
N VAL A 2 30.87 -4.68 -3.78
CA VAL A 2 30.19 -4.58 -2.49
C VAL A 2 28.73 -4.23 -2.73
N ALA A 3 27.83 -5.14 -2.37
CA ALA A 3 26.40 -4.83 -2.27
C ALA A 3 26.21 -3.78 -1.17
N MET A 4 26.12 -2.51 -1.55
CA MET A 4 25.65 -1.46 -0.64
C MET A 4 24.13 -1.51 -0.58
N LEU A 5 23.64 -2.35 0.33
CA LEU A 5 22.27 -2.26 0.84
C LEU A 5 22.14 -0.87 1.48
N THR A 6 21.56 0.07 0.75
CA THR A 6 21.39 1.45 1.21
C THR A 6 19.95 1.59 1.66
N VAL A 7 19.67 1.18 2.90
CA VAL A 7 18.43 1.56 3.57
C VAL A 7 18.54 3.06 3.86
N LEU A 8 17.77 3.88 3.17
CA LEU A 8 17.62 5.28 3.53
C LEU A 8 16.41 5.40 4.47
N ASP A 9 16.67 5.73 5.72
CA ASP A 9 15.64 6.23 6.64
C ASP A 9 15.74 7.75 6.68
N VAL A 10 14.67 8.45 6.29
CA VAL A 10 14.61 9.91 6.37
C VAL A 10 14.43 10.32 7.84
N PRO A 11 15.39 11.03 8.46
CA PRO A 11 15.31 11.36 9.87
C PRO A 11 14.09 12.23 10.21
N HIS A 12 13.45 11.98 11.35
CA HIS A 12 12.26 12.69 11.85
C HIS A 12 12.40 14.23 11.97
N TRP A 13 13.62 14.78 11.87
CA TRP A 13 13.91 16.21 12.00
C TRP A 13 14.03 16.90 10.64
N MET A 14 14.25 16.13 9.58
CA MET A 14 14.24 16.55 8.17
C MET A 14 12.82 16.89 7.70
N ASP A 15 11.85 16.63 8.57
CA ASP A 15 10.42 16.72 8.41
C ASP A 15 9.88 18.15 8.25
N ARG A 16 10.71 19.20 8.30
CA ARG A 16 10.18 20.58 8.15
C ARG A 16 10.00 20.99 6.70
N ASP A 17 10.70 20.39 5.74
CA ASP A 17 10.81 20.99 4.42
C ASP A 17 11.03 19.94 3.31
N PHE A 18 9.96 19.57 2.60
CA PHE A 18 9.95 18.53 1.55
C PHE A 18 10.82 18.88 0.35
N ASP A 19 11.13 20.16 0.21
CA ASP A 19 12.06 20.69 -0.77
C ASP A 19 13.46 20.08 -0.60
N PHE A 20 13.80 19.54 0.58
CA PHE A 20 15.02 18.79 0.79
C PHE A 20 14.92 17.33 0.37
N ILE A 21 13.77 16.67 0.56
CA ILE A 21 13.61 15.23 0.25
C ILE A 21 13.67 14.99 -1.26
N THR A 22 13.14 15.93 -2.05
CA THR A 22 13.09 15.82 -3.51
C THR A 22 14.48 15.63 -4.16
N PRO A 23 15.49 16.48 -3.90
CA PRO A 23 16.86 16.26 -4.37
C PRO A 23 17.44 14.90 -3.96
N TRP A 24 17.16 14.43 -2.75
CA TRP A 24 17.66 13.11 -2.29
C TRP A 24 17.04 11.97 -3.09
N ILE A 25 15.71 11.98 -3.31
CA ILE A 25 15.04 10.99 -4.15
C ILE A 25 15.65 10.97 -5.56
N GLN A 26 15.90 12.14 -6.14
CA GLN A 26 16.52 12.26 -7.46
C GLN A 26 17.93 11.65 -7.47
N ILE A 27 18.76 11.96 -6.48
CA ILE A 27 20.12 11.40 -6.37
C ILE A 27 20.08 9.87 -6.21
N LEU A 28 19.18 9.37 -5.38
CA LEU A 28 19.07 7.95 -5.07
C LEU A 28 18.54 7.11 -6.23
N SER A 29 17.67 7.68 -7.05
CA SER A 29 17.10 6.96 -8.19
C SER A 29 18.12 6.53 -9.23
N GLY A 30 19.25 7.23 -9.33
CA GLY A 30 20.37 6.85 -10.18
C GLY A 30 21.32 5.84 -9.53
N LYS A 31 20.99 5.29 -8.37
CA LYS A 31 21.83 4.35 -7.61
C LYS A 31 21.19 2.96 -7.56
N PHE A 32 21.99 1.97 -7.18
CA PHE A 32 21.56 0.59 -6.95
C PHE A 32 20.82 0.46 -5.60
N VAL A 33 19.75 1.24 -5.40
CA VAL A 33 18.91 1.15 -4.21
C VAL A 33 17.95 -0.01 -4.37
N GLN A 34 18.04 -0.98 -3.46
CA GLN A 34 17.14 -2.13 -3.41
C GLN A 34 16.00 -1.94 -2.42
N GLU A 35 16.23 -1.18 -1.35
CA GLU A 35 15.26 -0.95 -0.29
C GLU A 35 15.15 0.55 -0.02
N PHE A 36 13.92 1.07 -0.01
CA PHE A 36 13.67 2.48 0.24
C PHE A 36 12.52 2.64 1.24
N SER A 37 12.79 3.36 2.31
CA SER A 37 11.82 3.61 3.38
C SER A 37 11.62 5.11 3.55
N LEU A 38 10.39 5.55 3.34
CA LEU A 38 9.97 6.89 3.70
C LEU A 38 8.91 6.77 4.80
N ILE A 39 9.30 7.09 6.02
CA ILE A 39 8.48 6.91 7.21
C ILE A 39 8.28 8.26 7.88
N GLN A 40 7.02 8.65 8.04
CA GLN A 40 6.66 9.86 8.78
C GLN A 40 6.23 9.48 10.20
N GLU A 41 7.04 9.78 11.22
CA GLU A 41 6.75 9.40 12.61
C GLU A 41 5.66 10.27 13.27
N ARG A 42 5.48 11.51 12.80
CA ARG A 42 4.51 12.44 13.39
C ARG A 42 3.07 12.05 13.05
N ARG A 43 2.37 11.54 14.06
CA ARG A 43 0.93 11.26 14.00
C ARG A 43 0.14 12.56 13.80
N GLY A 44 -0.81 12.55 12.85
CA GLY A 44 -1.75 13.65 12.59
C GLY A 44 -1.29 14.68 11.56
N CYS A 45 -0.01 14.68 11.16
CA CYS A 45 0.48 15.48 10.05
C CYS A 45 0.57 14.60 8.80
N HIS A 46 -0.57 14.37 8.16
CA HIS A 46 -0.59 13.66 6.88
C HIS A 46 -0.04 14.58 5.80
N ARG A 47 1.07 14.16 5.20
CA ARG A 47 1.68 14.89 4.09
C ARG A 47 1.46 14.13 2.81
N GLU A 48 1.30 14.88 1.73
CA GLU A 48 1.27 14.29 0.41
C GLU A 48 2.60 13.61 0.12
N LEU A 49 2.49 12.42 -0.45
CA LEU A 49 3.62 11.66 -0.91
C LEU A 49 4.35 12.46 -2.01
N PRO A 50 5.68 12.61 -1.95
CA PRO A 50 6.40 13.39 -2.95
C PRO A 50 6.10 12.87 -4.35
N SER A 51 5.50 13.70 -5.21
CA SER A 51 5.16 13.32 -6.59
C SER A 51 6.38 12.83 -7.38
N TYR A 52 7.58 13.29 -7.01
CA TYR A 52 8.85 12.87 -7.59
C TYR A 52 9.19 11.39 -7.40
N LEU A 53 8.72 10.74 -6.32
CA LEU A 53 8.87 9.28 -6.14
C LEU A 53 8.27 8.48 -7.30
N PHE A 54 7.30 9.09 -8.00
CA PHE A 54 6.51 8.47 -9.04
C PHE A 54 6.61 9.20 -10.39
N SER A 55 7.58 10.12 -10.48
CA SER A 55 7.87 10.84 -11.71
C SER A 55 8.77 10.01 -12.64
N ARG A 56 9.36 10.61 -13.69
CA ARG A 56 10.29 9.97 -14.68
C ARG A 56 11.56 9.34 -14.09
N VAL A 57 11.64 9.30 -12.78
CA VAL A 57 12.70 8.77 -11.94
C VAL A 57 12.56 7.24 -11.91
N ARG A 58 13.58 6.51 -12.37
CA ARG A 58 13.54 5.05 -12.48
C ARG A 58 14.27 4.38 -11.34
N PHE A 59 13.51 3.69 -10.50
CA PHE A 59 14.03 2.80 -9.46
C PHE A 59 14.13 1.36 -9.97
N ASP A 60 14.98 1.14 -10.97
CA ASP A 60 15.04 -0.14 -11.70
C ASP A 60 15.44 -1.33 -10.81
N ASN A 61 16.16 -1.07 -9.71
CA ASN A 61 16.64 -2.10 -8.78
C ASN A 61 15.84 -2.17 -7.48
N LEU A 62 14.81 -1.33 -7.31
CA LEU A 62 14.06 -1.28 -6.07
C LEU A 62 13.16 -2.51 -5.95
N THR A 63 13.41 -3.26 -4.88
CA THR A 63 12.71 -4.51 -4.55
C THR A 63 11.80 -4.34 -3.34
N HIS A 64 12.13 -3.44 -2.41
CA HIS A 64 11.36 -3.17 -1.20
C HIS A 64 11.07 -1.68 -1.07
N LEU A 65 9.79 -1.33 -0.95
CA LEU A 65 9.33 0.04 -0.79
C LEU A 65 8.43 0.13 0.44
N THR A 66 8.79 1.01 1.38
CA THR A 66 8.03 1.27 2.60
C THR A 66 7.64 2.74 2.66
N LEU A 67 6.34 3.02 2.70
CA LEU A 67 5.77 4.37 2.69
C LEU A 67 4.74 4.50 3.83
N ILE A 68 5.09 5.20 4.91
CA ILE A 68 4.30 5.19 6.15
C ILE A 68 3.83 6.58 6.54
N ASN A 69 2.52 6.73 6.76
CA ASN A 69 1.84 7.96 7.19
C ASN A 69 1.84 9.09 6.14
N PHE A 70 1.62 8.72 4.88
CA PHE A 70 1.47 9.65 3.75
C PHE A 70 0.03 9.72 3.24
N THR A 71 -0.29 10.73 2.45
CA THR A 71 -1.50 10.83 1.62
C THR A 71 -1.12 10.74 0.15
N PHE A 72 -1.99 10.16 -0.67
CA PHE A 72 -1.80 10.26 -2.11
C PHE A 72 -2.09 11.69 -2.57
N PRO A 73 -1.23 12.31 -3.40
CA PRO A 73 -1.60 13.55 -4.06
C PRO A 73 -2.86 13.35 -4.93
N LEU A 74 -3.71 14.38 -4.97
CA LEU A 74 -5.00 14.34 -5.68
C LEU A 74 -4.86 14.21 -7.20
N VAL A 75 -3.70 14.57 -7.75
CA VAL A 75 -3.44 14.56 -9.18
C VAL A 75 -2.19 13.72 -9.45
N PHE A 76 -2.40 12.49 -9.91
CA PHE A 76 -1.32 11.64 -10.42
C PHE A 76 -1.24 11.75 -11.94
N TYR A 77 -0.09 12.21 -12.44
CA TYR A 77 0.30 12.01 -13.83
C TYR A 77 1.39 10.95 -13.87
N LEU A 78 1.08 9.83 -14.52
CA LEU A 78 1.98 8.67 -14.64
C LEU A 78 2.94 8.87 -15.83
N PRO A 79 4.20 8.48 -15.65
CA PRO A 79 4.54 7.07 -15.87
C PRO A 79 5.41 6.53 -14.73
N TRP A 80 4.81 5.84 -13.76
CA TRP A 80 5.54 5.01 -12.81
C TRP A 80 5.69 3.58 -13.33
N ASP A 81 6.86 2.98 -13.09
CA ASP A 81 7.08 1.54 -13.23
C ASP A 81 8.06 1.13 -12.13
N PHE A 82 7.66 0.17 -11.29
CA PHE A 82 8.55 -0.49 -10.34
C PHE A 82 8.70 -1.96 -10.77
N PRO A 83 9.40 -2.22 -11.88
CA PRO A 83 9.41 -3.54 -12.52
C PRO A 83 10.01 -4.62 -11.62
N SER A 84 10.87 -4.22 -10.69
CA SER A 84 11.59 -5.10 -9.77
C SER A 84 10.97 -5.19 -8.37
N LEU A 85 9.84 -4.50 -8.11
CA LEU A 85 9.28 -4.43 -6.76
C LEU A 85 8.67 -5.76 -6.34
N ILE A 86 9.18 -6.30 -5.22
CA ILE A 86 8.79 -7.56 -4.61
C ILE A 86 7.93 -7.31 -3.37
N SER A 87 8.24 -6.28 -2.59
CA SER A 87 7.53 -5.94 -1.36
C SER A 87 7.13 -4.48 -1.32
N LEU A 88 5.84 -4.23 -1.05
CA LEU A 88 5.30 -2.89 -0.85
C LEU A 88 4.60 -2.81 0.51
N GLN A 89 5.08 -1.92 1.38
CA GLN A 89 4.38 -1.52 2.59
C GLN A 89 3.90 -0.08 2.44
N MET A 90 2.60 0.13 2.62
CA MET A 90 1.97 1.41 2.39
C MET A 90 0.91 1.70 3.45
N HIS A 91 1.19 2.66 4.33
CA HIS A 91 0.21 3.18 5.28
C HIS A 91 -0.26 4.55 4.81
N VAL A 92 -1.31 4.54 3.99
CA VAL A 92 -1.82 5.75 3.37
C VAL A 92 -3.17 6.14 3.93
N HIS A 93 -3.25 7.40 4.32
CA HIS A 93 -4.50 8.02 4.72
C HIS A 93 -5.28 8.42 3.47
N ILE A 94 -6.26 7.59 3.12
CA ILE A 94 -7.27 7.92 2.12
C ILE A 94 -8.33 8.77 2.84
N TYR A 95 -8.38 10.05 2.55
CA TYR A 95 -9.42 10.90 3.13
C TYR A 95 -10.79 10.56 2.55
N MET A 96 -11.82 10.61 3.40
CA MET A 96 -13.23 10.36 3.04
C MET A 96 -13.86 11.42 2.10
N GLU A 97 -13.05 12.36 1.62
CA GLU A 97 -13.44 13.32 0.58
C GLU A 97 -13.81 12.57 -0.71
N PRO A 98 -14.68 13.13 -1.56
CA PRO A 98 -15.40 12.38 -2.60
C PRO A 98 -14.53 12.14 -3.85
N PHE A 99 -13.29 11.70 -3.68
CA PHE A 99 -12.36 11.40 -4.76
C PHE A 99 -12.26 9.89 -4.97
N PRO A 100 -13.18 9.29 -5.76
CA PRO A 100 -13.17 7.85 -6.07
C PRO A 100 -11.87 7.38 -6.74
N GLN A 101 -11.07 8.31 -7.25
CA GLN A 101 -9.82 8.08 -7.98
C GLN A 101 -8.72 7.42 -7.13
N GLN A 102 -8.75 7.51 -5.79
CA GLN A 102 -7.65 6.96 -4.99
C GLN A 102 -7.59 5.41 -5.03
N ALA A 103 -8.74 4.74 -5.09
CA ALA A 103 -8.78 3.28 -5.26
C ALA A 103 -8.26 2.85 -6.64
N GLU A 104 -8.57 3.65 -7.67
CA GLU A 104 -8.11 3.43 -9.04
C GLU A 104 -6.59 3.64 -9.16
N VAL A 105 -6.06 4.69 -8.53
CA VAL A 105 -4.61 4.94 -8.45
C VAL A 105 -3.89 3.75 -7.81
N PHE A 106 -4.45 3.17 -6.76
CA PHE A 106 -3.86 2.00 -6.13
C PHE A 106 -3.91 0.74 -7.03
N GLY A 107 -5.05 0.50 -7.68
CA GLY A 107 -5.16 -0.57 -8.67
C GLY A 107 -4.12 -0.43 -9.78
N LEU A 108 -3.93 0.81 -10.26
CA LEU A 108 -2.94 1.12 -11.26
C LEU A 108 -1.51 0.93 -10.74
N LEU A 109 -1.19 1.36 -9.52
CA LEU A 109 0.13 1.12 -8.90
C LEU A 109 0.46 -0.37 -8.87
N THR A 110 -0.46 -1.19 -8.37
CA THR A 110 -0.24 -2.64 -8.24
C THR A 110 -0.07 -3.31 -9.61
N SER A 111 -0.82 -2.86 -10.63
CA SER A 111 -0.68 -3.34 -12.02
C SER A 111 0.71 -3.08 -12.64
N LYS A 112 1.45 -2.11 -12.09
CA LYS A 112 2.81 -1.73 -12.51
C LYS A 112 3.92 -2.41 -11.70
N CYS A 113 3.56 -3.33 -10.82
CA CYS A 113 4.49 -4.09 -9.99
C CYS A 113 4.35 -5.60 -10.30
N PRO A 114 4.82 -6.07 -11.47
CA PRO A 114 4.56 -7.45 -11.94
C PRO A 114 5.25 -8.54 -11.09
N LEU A 115 6.24 -8.15 -10.28
CA LEU A 115 6.96 -9.04 -9.37
C LEU A 115 6.50 -8.94 -7.91
N LEU A 116 5.43 -8.19 -7.63
CA LEU A 116 4.97 -7.96 -6.25
C LEU A 116 4.49 -9.27 -5.61
N GLU A 117 5.19 -9.71 -4.57
CA GLU A 117 4.90 -10.92 -3.79
C GLU A 117 4.33 -10.62 -2.41
N SER A 118 4.65 -9.44 -1.85
CA SER A 118 4.20 -9.01 -0.53
C SER A 118 3.59 -7.61 -0.58
N LEU A 119 2.38 -7.47 -0.04
CA LEU A 119 1.68 -6.20 0.08
C LEU A 119 1.15 -6.03 1.50
N ASP A 120 1.58 -4.97 2.18
CA ASP A 120 1.01 -4.49 3.44
C ASP A 120 0.38 -3.13 3.20
N LEU A 121 -0.93 -3.06 3.34
CA LEU A 121 -1.71 -1.87 3.06
C LEU A 121 -2.59 -1.50 4.26
N LYS A 122 -2.41 -0.27 4.74
CA LYS A 122 -3.29 0.35 5.72
C LYS A 122 -4.11 1.45 5.07
N VAL A 123 -5.43 1.26 5.06
CA VAL A 123 -6.40 2.15 4.43
C VAL A 123 -7.38 2.72 5.46
N CYS A 124 -7.35 4.04 5.63
CA CYS A 124 -8.31 4.74 6.48
C CYS A 124 -9.67 4.93 5.78
N ALA A 125 -10.50 3.88 5.79
CA ALA A 125 -11.91 3.90 5.44
C ALA A 125 -12.23 4.27 3.97
N LEU A 126 -12.00 3.30 3.08
CA LEU A 126 -12.33 3.38 1.67
C LEU A 126 -13.78 2.95 1.41
N LYS A 127 -14.57 3.85 0.79
CA LYS A 127 -15.95 3.55 0.38
C LYS A 127 -16.03 2.83 -0.97
N SER A 128 -15.05 3.02 -1.84
CA SER A 128 -14.96 2.35 -3.15
C SER A 128 -14.29 0.97 -3.05
N SER A 129 -14.51 0.15 -4.07
CA SER A 129 -13.84 -1.14 -4.21
C SER A 129 -12.34 -0.93 -4.45
N LEU A 130 -11.50 -1.62 -3.69
CA LEU A 130 -10.06 -1.67 -3.90
C LEU A 130 -9.72 -2.81 -4.85
N SER A 131 -9.13 -2.52 -6.01
CA SER A 131 -8.62 -3.55 -6.92
C SER A 131 -7.11 -3.74 -6.72
N ILE A 132 -6.64 -4.98 -6.67
CA ILE A 132 -5.23 -5.32 -6.56
C ILE A 132 -4.83 -6.16 -7.77
N HIS A 133 -3.98 -5.60 -8.63
CA HIS A 133 -3.53 -6.21 -9.87
C HIS A 133 -2.09 -6.70 -9.72
N ALA A 134 -1.87 -7.70 -8.87
CA ALA A 134 -0.54 -8.24 -8.55
C ALA A 134 -0.52 -9.77 -8.71
N PRO A 135 -0.16 -10.31 -9.89
CA PRO A 135 -0.36 -11.72 -10.20
C PRO A 135 0.53 -12.69 -9.42
N LYS A 136 1.64 -12.20 -8.87
CA LYS A 136 2.56 -12.99 -8.02
C LYS A 136 2.35 -12.77 -6.53
N LEU A 137 1.30 -12.04 -6.14
CA LEU A 137 1.07 -11.70 -4.75
C LEU A 137 0.79 -12.97 -3.93
N GLN A 138 1.62 -13.18 -2.91
CA GLN A 138 1.55 -14.33 -1.99
C GLN A 138 1.18 -13.92 -0.57
N ASN A 139 1.61 -12.73 -0.13
CA ASN A 139 1.39 -12.22 1.21
C ASN A 139 0.59 -10.92 1.14
N LEU A 140 -0.58 -10.90 1.77
CA LEU A 140 -1.46 -9.74 1.82
C LEU A 140 -1.79 -9.39 3.27
N VAL A 141 -1.43 -8.18 3.69
CA VAL A 141 -1.81 -7.60 4.98
C VAL A 141 -2.69 -6.39 4.71
N LEU A 142 -3.86 -6.34 5.34
CA LEU A 142 -4.83 -5.28 5.17
C LEU A 142 -5.23 -4.71 6.52
N HIS A 143 -5.15 -3.39 6.66
CA HIS A 143 -5.59 -2.68 7.85
C HIS A 143 -6.68 -1.65 7.53
N GLY A 144 -7.66 -1.48 8.42
CA GLY A 144 -8.62 -0.38 8.39
C GLY A 144 -10.05 -0.76 7.98
N ARG A 145 -10.68 -0.02 7.07
CA ARG A 145 -12.06 -0.27 6.66
C ARG A 145 -12.20 -0.20 5.14
N LEU A 146 -12.78 -1.24 4.55
CA LEU A 146 -12.91 -1.43 3.12
C LEU A 146 -14.34 -1.87 2.83
N SER A 147 -14.99 -1.28 1.83
CA SER A 147 -16.30 -1.77 1.38
C SER A 147 -16.16 -3.12 0.65
N ARG A 148 -15.26 -3.16 -0.34
CA ARG A 148 -14.99 -4.32 -1.18
C ARG A 148 -13.53 -4.36 -1.63
N ILE A 149 -13.04 -5.57 -1.87
CA ILE A 149 -11.72 -5.80 -2.45
C ILE A 149 -11.89 -6.73 -3.67
N CYS A 150 -11.17 -6.45 -4.75
CA CYS A 150 -11.10 -7.27 -5.95
C CYS A 150 -9.68 -7.81 -6.11
N LEU A 151 -9.55 -9.15 -6.11
CA LEU A 151 -8.29 -9.88 -6.25
C LEU A 151 -8.27 -10.76 -7.51
N GLU A 152 -8.99 -10.39 -8.56
CA GLU A 152 -9.17 -11.24 -9.75
C GLU A 152 -7.84 -11.70 -10.39
N GLU A 153 -6.81 -10.85 -10.33
CA GLU A 153 -5.47 -11.16 -10.83
C GLU A 153 -4.53 -11.69 -9.74
N ALA A 154 -4.80 -11.41 -8.45
CA ALA A 154 -3.97 -11.77 -7.30
C ALA A 154 -4.45 -13.06 -6.60
N LYS A 155 -4.69 -14.14 -7.38
CA LYS A 155 -5.26 -15.40 -6.86
C LYS A 155 -4.26 -16.31 -6.13
N GLN A 156 -2.97 -15.99 -6.17
CA GLN A 156 -1.88 -16.78 -5.58
C GLN A 156 -1.61 -16.44 -4.10
N VAL A 157 -2.48 -15.66 -3.47
CA VAL A 157 -2.30 -15.24 -2.07
C VAL A 157 -2.41 -16.45 -1.16
N LYS A 158 -1.30 -16.74 -0.47
CA LYS A 158 -1.15 -17.85 0.49
C LYS A 158 -1.33 -17.40 1.92
N THR A 159 -0.85 -16.20 2.25
CA THR A 159 -0.98 -15.62 3.58
C THR A 159 -1.83 -14.37 3.51
N LEU A 160 -2.89 -14.34 4.30
CA LEU A 160 -3.76 -13.19 4.47
C LEU A 160 -3.80 -12.79 5.95
N SER A 161 -3.54 -11.51 6.22
CA SER A 161 -3.73 -10.90 7.53
C SER A 161 -4.75 -9.77 7.44
N LEU A 162 -5.89 -9.94 8.09
CA LEU A 162 -6.95 -8.94 8.16
C LEU A 162 -6.95 -8.28 9.53
N GLN A 163 -6.54 -7.01 9.51
CA GLN A 163 -6.70 -6.03 10.58
C GLN A 163 -7.71 -4.96 10.18
N ALA A 164 -8.76 -5.41 9.50
CA ALA A 164 -9.69 -4.55 8.80
C ALA A 164 -11.14 -5.05 8.87
N SER A 165 -12.08 -4.11 8.79
CA SER A 165 -13.49 -4.39 8.51
C SER A 165 -13.72 -4.39 7.01
N ILE A 166 -14.22 -5.50 6.47
CA ILE A 166 -14.61 -5.64 5.06
C ILE A 166 -16.12 -5.86 5.00
N ASP A 167 -16.88 -5.03 4.28
CA ASP A 167 -18.33 -5.21 4.21
C ASP A 167 -18.68 -6.50 3.44
N ALA A 168 -18.11 -6.70 2.24
CA ALA A 168 -18.34 -7.87 1.37
C ALA A 168 -17.36 -9.04 1.59
N TRP A 169 -17.15 -9.47 2.84
CA TRP A 169 -16.09 -10.41 3.19
C TRP A 169 -16.27 -11.86 2.72
N MET A 170 -17.51 -12.32 2.57
CA MET A 170 -17.78 -13.69 2.09
C MET A 170 -17.31 -13.84 0.63
N GLU A 171 -17.65 -12.88 -0.22
CA GLU A 171 -17.18 -12.81 -1.61
C GLU A 171 -15.65 -12.68 -1.68
N PHE A 172 -15.05 -11.98 -0.73
CA PHE A 172 -13.61 -11.80 -0.71
C PHE A 172 -12.85 -13.14 -0.54
N PHE A 173 -13.34 -14.05 0.32
CA PHE A 173 -12.68 -15.35 0.51
C PHE A 173 -12.86 -16.30 -0.67
N THR A 174 -13.89 -16.16 -1.50
CA THR A 174 -14.05 -17.01 -2.69
C THR A 174 -13.01 -16.68 -3.77
N CYS A 175 -12.37 -15.50 -3.70
CA CYS A 175 -11.28 -15.11 -4.59
C CYS A 175 -9.90 -15.67 -4.20
N LEU A 176 -9.80 -16.43 -3.10
CA LEU A 176 -8.53 -16.85 -2.50
C LEU A 176 -8.40 -18.39 -2.43
N PRO A 177 -8.30 -19.09 -3.59
CA PRO A 177 -8.29 -20.54 -3.63
C PRO A 177 -7.03 -21.17 -3.03
N GLU A 178 -5.90 -20.46 -3.04
CA GLU A 178 -4.59 -20.94 -2.57
C GLU A 178 -4.28 -20.52 -1.12
N LEU A 179 -5.29 -20.08 -0.35
CA LEU A 179 -5.07 -19.53 0.99
C LEU A 179 -4.64 -20.62 1.98
N GLU A 180 -3.38 -20.57 2.40
CA GLU A 180 -2.78 -21.50 3.36
C GLU A 180 -2.88 -20.98 4.81
N LYS A 181 -2.80 -19.65 4.99
CA LYS A 181 -2.73 -19.01 6.31
C LYS A 181 -3.63 -17.79 6.39
N LEU A 182 -4.55 -17.80 7.35
CA LEU A 182 -5.46 -16.69 7.66
C LEU A 182 -5.18 -16.17 9.08
N LEU A 183 -4.87 -14.89 9.19
CA LEU A 183 -4.70 -14.18 10.45
C LEU A 183 -5.82 -13.13 10.57
N LEU A 184 -6.63 -13.24 11.61
CA LEU A 184 -7.72 -12.31 11.92
C LEU A 184 -7.42 -11.66 13.26
N ASP A 185 -7.37 -10.34 13.30
CA ASP A 185 -7.14 -9.62 14.55
C ASP A 185 -8.42 -9.34 15.33
N SER A 186 -8.27 -8.71 16.51
CA SER A 186 -9.40 -8.32 17.34
C SER A 186 -10.32 -7.30 16.67
N TRP A 187 -9.80 -6.41 15.82
CA TRP A 187 -10.60 -5.42 15.10
C TRP A 187 -11.56 -6.07 14.12
N PHE A 188 -11.13 -7.12 13.42
CA PHE A 188 -12.00 -7.90 12.54
C PHE A 188 -13.22 -8.43 13.32
N TRP A 189 -13.00 -9.02 14.49
CA TRP A 189 -14.07 -9.59 15.32
C TRP A 189 -14.99 -8.52 15.92
N GLU A 190 -14.43 -7.40 16.39
CA GLU A 190 -15.23 -6.29 16.94
C GLU A 190 -16.15 -5.67 15.87
N ALA A 191 -15.65 -5.47 14.65
CA ALA A 191 -16.47 -4.99 13.54
C ALA A 191 -17.68 -5.90 13.26
N ARG A 192 -17.52 -7.22 13.43
CA ARG A 192 -18.59 -8.21 13.23
C ARG A 192 -19.59 -8.28 14.38
N LYS A 193 -19.14 -8.14 15.63
CA LYS A 193 -20.06 -8.04 16.77
C LYS A 193 -21.04 -6.89 16.59
N ILE A 194 -20.57 -5.77 16.03
CA ILE A 194 -21.42 -4.62 15.70
C ILE A 194 -22.44 -5.00 14.62
N GLN A 195 -22.01 -5.58 13.50
CA GLN A 195 -22.92 -5.95 12.40
C GLN A 195 -23.97 -6.99 12.81
N LEU A 196 -23.59 -8.03 13.57
CA LEU A 196 -24.53 -9.07 14.01
C LEU A 196 -25.60 -8.51 14.95
N LYS A 197 -25.26 -7.55 15.81
CA LYS A 197 -26.25 -6.83 16.65
C LYS A 197 -27.25 -6.03 15.82
N PHE A 198 -26.84 -5.52 14.65
CA PHE A 198 -27.72 -4.83 13.70
C PHE A 198 -28.50 -5.78 12.78
N SER A 199 -28.18 -7.08 12.75
CA SER A 199 -28.80 -8.08 11.86
C SER A 199 -29.92 -8.88 12.52
N VAL A 200 -30.21 -8.62 13.80
CA VAL A 200 -31.34 -9.22 14.53
C VAL A 200 -32.51 -8.25 14.48
N SER A 201 -33.24 -8.27 13.37
CA SER A 201 -34.51 -7.57 13.17
C SER A 201 -35.36 -8.33 12.17
#